data_AF-R6VZF4-F1
#
_entry.id   AF-R6VZF4-F1
#
_cell.length_a   1.000
_cell.length_b   1.000
_cell.length_c   1.000
_cell.angle_alpha   90.00
_cell.angle_beta   90.00
_cell.angle_gamma   90.00
#
_symmetry.space_group_name_H-M   'P 1'
#
loop_
_entity.id
_entity.type
_entity.pdbx_description
1 polymer ?
#
loop_
_entity_poly.entity_id
_entity_poly.type
_entity_poly.pdbx_seq_one_letter_code
_entity_poly.pdbx_strand_id
1 'polypeptide(L)'
;MQDNLNYSWKQTTADLYKAVKIYTFAAIAATIFGFIGSIGNAASALASLAEGNLSGGGFGFWDALEILATVALVYGYWLFIKSLDIFKGQVNPADAPRIGSIRTATILSIVGAIVACIPLLGFVGGILNLIAWILLLIAYSNLKNSMTLPEGARRGMSKLFTAMILGIIGWVVGLIPLVGGVIETILEIVAFFIVLSGWKCVSESEEPAAKA
;
A
#
# COMPACT_ATOMS: atom_id res chain seq x y z
N MET A 1 -19.71 12.05 -16.98
CA MET A 1 -20.13 10.65 -16.81
C MET A 1 -20.59 10.50 -15.36
N GLN A 2 -21.89 10.69 -15.16
CA GLN A 2 -22.57 10.53 -13.87
C GLN A 2 -22.99 9.07 -13.75
N ASP A 3 -22.10 8.23 -13.21
CA ASP A 3 -22.49 6.98 -12.57
C ASP A 3 -22.23 7.12 -11.07
N ASN A 4 -22.81 8.17 -10.46
CA ASN A 4 -23.00 8.21 -9.02
C ASN A 4 -24.17 7.28 -8.69
N LEU A 5 -23.98 5.97 -8.93
CA LEU A 5 -24.73 4.95 -8.20
C LEU A 5 -24.65 5.34 -6.72
N ASN A 6 -25.77 5.39 -6.00
CA ASN A 6 -25.83 5.73 -4.58
C ASN A 6 -25.05 4.68 -3.76
N TYR A 7 -23.73 4.75 -3.78
CA TYR A 7 -22.86 3.94 -2.94
C TYR A 7 -23.17 4.32 -1.50
N SER A 8 -23.53 3.32 -0.68
CA SER A 8 -23.68 3.52 0.75
C SER A 8 -22.30 3.67 1.40
N TRP A 9 -22.26 4.29 2.58
CA TRP A 9 -21.03 4.36 3.37
C TRP A 9 -20.41 2.97 3.59
N LYS A 10 -21.24 1.98 3.96
CA LYS A 10 -20.79 0.61 4.22
C LYS A 10 -20.19 -0.06 2.99
N GLN A 11 -20.77 0.18 1.80
CA GLN A 11 -20.22 -0.37 0.57
C GLN A 11 -18.85 0.23 0.25
N THR A 12 -18.73 1.55 0.30
CA THR A 12 -17.47 2.25 0.01
C THR A 12 -16.34 1.88 0.97
N THR A 13 -16.62 1.82 2.28
CA THR A 13 -15.60 1.49 3.27
C THR A 13 -15.22 0.01 3.25
N ALA A 14 -16.16 -0.89 2.89
CA ALA A 14 -15.85 -2.30 2.61
C ALA A 14 -14.98 -2.46 1.35
N ASP A 15 -15.27 -1.70 0.29
CA ASP A 15 -14.48 -1.70 -0.95
C ASP A 15 -13.06 -1.17 -0.70
N LEU A 16 -12.90 -0.12 0.11
CA LEU A 16 -11.58 0.34 0.58
C LEU A 16 -10.81 -0.78 1.28
N TYR A 17 -11.42 -1.45 2.26
CA TYR A 17 -10.75 -2.52 2.99
C TYR A 17 -10.44 -3.73 2.10
N LYS A 18 -11.33 -4.07 1.17
CA LYS A 18 -11.10 -5.11 0.17
C LYS A 18 -9.90 -4.78 -0.72
N ALA A 19 -9.82 -3.55 -1.22
CA ALA A 19 -8.71 -3.09 -2.04
C ALA A 19 -7.37 -3.17 -1.28
N VAL A 20 -7.37 -2.74 -0.01
CA VAL A 20 -6.20 -2.84 0.89
C VAL A 20 -5.72 -4.28 1.03
N LYS A 21 -6.63 -5.23 1.26
CA LYS A 21 -6.25 -6.64 1.32
C LYS A 21 -5.67 -7.12 -0.01
N ILE A 22 -6.32 -6.79 -1.13
CA ILE A 22 -5.86 -7.22 -2.45
C ILE A 22 -4.44 -6.73 -2.72
N TYR A 23 -4.19 -5.42 -2.68
CA TYR A 23 -2.86 -4.91 -3.03
C TYR A 23 -1.80 -5.40 -2.04
N THR A 24 -2.11 -5.51 -0.74
CA THR A 24 -1.08 -5.90 0.23
C THR A 24 -0.72 -7.39 0.13
N PHE A 25 -1.69 -8.29 0.00
CA PHE A 25 -1.40 -9.72 -0.17
C PHE A 25 -0.83 -10.03 -1.56
N ALA A 26 -1.25 -9.30 -2.59
CA ALA A 26 -0.68 -9.41 -3.92
C ALA A 26 0.79 -8.98 -3.95
N ALA A 27 1.16 -7.90 -3.23
CA ALA A 27 2.56 -7.50 -3.08
C ALA A 27 3.40 -8.61 -2.43
N ILE A 28 2.92 -9.18 -1.32
CA ILE A 28 3.61 -10.29 -0.63
C ILE A 28 3.76 -11.49 -1.56
N ALA A 29 2.69 -11.86 -2.26
CA ALA A 29 2.70 -12.98 -3.20
C ALA A 29 3.70 -12.75 -4.35
N ALA A 30 3.71 -11.56 -4.95
CA ALA A 30 4.65 -11.22 -6.02
C ALA A 30 6.10 -11.35 -5.54
N THR A 31 6.43 -10.82 -4.36
CA THR A 31 7.77 -10.95 -3.78
C THR A 31 8.17 -12.41 -3.55
N ILE A 32 7.27 -13.23 -3.00
CA ILE A 32 7.55 -14.66 -2.75
C ILE A 32 7.74 -15.41 -4.07
N PHE A 33 6.85 -15.21 -5.04
CA PHE A 33 6.91 -15.91 -6.33
C PHE A 33 8.15 -15.50 -7.13
N GLY A 34 8.48 -14.22 -7.18
CA GLY A 34 9.69 -13.73 -7.85
C GLY A 34 10.97 -14.25 -7.19
N PHE A 35 11.00 -14.33 -5.85
CA PHE A 35 12.13 -14.94 -5.14
C PHE A 35 12.30 -16.43 -5.50
N ILE A 36 11.23 -17.23 -5.44
CA ILE A 36 11.27 -18.65 -5.80
C ILE A 36 11.64 -18.84 -7.28
N GLY A 37 11.05 -18.03 -8.17
CA GLY A 37 11.36 -18.01 -9.60
C GLY A 37 12.84 -17.72 -9.86
N SER A 38 13.42 -16.75 -9.15
CA SER A 38 14.84 -16.40 -9.28
C SER A 38 15.78 -17.55 -8.92
N ILE A 39 15.44 -18.37 -7.91
CA ILE A 39 16.20 -19.57 -7.54
C ILE A 39 16.09 -20.63 -8.64
N GLY A 40 14.89 -20.87 -9.16
CA GLY A 40 14.66 -21.83 -10.25
C GLY A 40 15.40 -21.45 -11.53
N ASN A 41 15.38 -20.17 -11.88
CA ASN A 41 16.06 -19.63 -13.05
C ASN A 41 17.59 -19.70 -12.88
N ALA A 42 18.12 -19.39 -11.70
CA ALA A 42 19.55 -19.54 -11.39
C ALA A 42 20.01 -21.00 -11.47
N ALA A 43 19.24 -21.94 -10.90
CA ALA A 43 19.54 -23.37 -10.97
C ALA A 43 19.53 -23.89 -12.42
N SER A 44 18.57 -23.44 -13.23
CA SER A 44 18.46 -23.79 -14.65
C SER A 44 19.64 -23.25 -15.46
N ALA A 45 20.07 -22.01 -15.19
CA ALA A 45 21.25 -21.41 -15.83
C ALA A 45 22.55 -22.15 -15.45
N LEU A 46 22.68 -22.61 -14.21
CA LEU A 46 23.80 -23.45 -13.78
C LEU A 46 23.82 -24.81 -14.49
N ALA A 47 22.66 -25.44 -14.63
CA ALA A 47 22.54 -26.70 -15.37
C ALA A 47 22.89 -26.53 -16.86
N SER A 48 22.38 -25.47 -17.50
CA SER A 48 22.64 -25.20 -18.92
C SER A 48 24.14 -24.91 -19.18
N LEU A 49 24.79 -24.17 -18.27
CA LEU A 49 26.24 -23.96 -18.31
C LEU A 49 27.03 -25.27 -18.15
N ALA A 50 26.60 -26.17 -17.26
CA ALA A 50 27.24 -27.47 -17.06
C ALA A 50 27.10 -28.39 -18.28
N GLU A 51 25.98 -28.29 -19.01
CA GLU A 51 25.70 -29.05 -20.23
C GLU A 51 26.30 -28.42 -21.49
N GLY A 52 27.00 -27.29 -21.38
CA GLY A 52 27.59 -26.57 -22.51
C GLY A 52 26.54 -25.95 -23.45
N ASN A 53 25.31 -25.77 -22.97
CA ASN A 53 24.18 -25.29 -23.75
C ASN A 53 23.75 -23.91 -23.24
N LEU A 54 23.81 -22.88 -24.09
CA LEU A 54 23.44 -21.52 -23.70
C LEU A 54 21.94 -21.27 -23.93
N SER A 55 21.08 -22.01 -23.24
CA SER A 55 19.66 -21.68 -23.15
C SER A 55 19.43 -20.79 -21.93
N GLY A 56 19.04 -19.52 -22.15
CA GLY A 56 18.61 -18.64 -21.07
C GLY A 56 17.43 -19.26 -20.31
N GLY A 57 17.34 -18.99 -19.00
CA GLY A 57 16.23 -19.45 -18.16
C GLY A 57 14.88 -19.11 -18.80
N GLY A 58 14.11 -20.15 -19.14
CA GLY A 58 12.82 -20.00 -19.80
C GLY A 58 11.74 -19.48 -18.85
N PHE A 59 10.67 -18.92 -19.42
CA PHE A 59 9.50 -18.48 -18.66
C PHE A 59 8.85 -19.66 -17.92
N GLY A 60 8.92 -19.62 -16.59
CA GLY A 60 8.47 -20.68 -15.71
C GLY A 60 7.08 -20.45 -15.12
N PHE A 61 6.55 -21.48 -14.46
CA PHE A 61 5.30 -21.40 -13.69
C PHE A 61 5.35 -20.29 -12.64
N TRP A 62 6.50 -20.10 -11.96
CA TRP A 62 6.68 -19.07 -10.94
C TRP A 62 6.65 -17.66 -11.51
N ASP A 63 7.20 -17.45 -12.71
CA ASP A 63 7.14 -16.15 -13.40
C ASP A 63 5.68 -15.80 -13.76
N ALA A 64 4.87 -16.80 -14.18
CA ALA A 64 3.45 -16.60 -14.44
C ALA A 64 2.68 -16.20 -13.16
N LEU A 65 2.97 -16.84 -12.02
CA LEU A 65 2.36 -16.49 -10.74
C LEU A 65 2.78 -15.09 -10.26
N GLU A 66 4.05 -14.72 -10.41
CA GLU A 66 4.56 -13.38 -10.11
C GLU A 66 3.83 -12.31 -10.93
N ILE A 67 3.64 -12.55 -12.24
CA ILE A 67 2.89 -11.64 -13.11
C ILE A 67 1.44 -11.52 -12.65
N LEU A 68 0.76 -12.64 -12.36
CA LEU A 68 -0.63 -12.60 -11.87
C LEU A 68 -0.75 -11.83 -10.55
N ALA A 69 0.20 -12.03 -9.62
CA ALA A 69 0.25 -11.28 -8.38
C ALA A 69 0.51 -9.79 -8.64
N THR A 70 1.39 -9.45 -9.57
CA THR A 70 1.66 -8.06 -9.96
C THR A 70 0.44 -7.39 -10.60
N VAL A 71 -0.32 -8.11 -11.43
CA VAL A 71 -1.59 -7.62 -11.99
C VAL A 71 -2.61 -7.39 -10.87
N ALA A 72 -2.74 -8.33 -9.92
CA ALA A 72 -3.61 -8.18 -8.77
C ALA A 72 -3.20 -7.00 -7.87
N LEU A 73 -1.90 -6.74 -7.72
CA LEU A 73 -1.35 -5.58 -7.02
C LEU A 73 -1.81 -4.27 -7.66
N VAL A 74 -1.61 -4.13 -8.97
CA VAL A 74 -2.03 -2.95 -9.74
C VAL A 74 -3.54 -2.75 -9.66
N TYR A 75 -4.30 -3.83 -9.82
CA TYR A 75 -5.76 -3.80 -9.69
C TYR A 75 -6.21 -3.38 -8.29
N GLY A 76 -5.56 -3.88 -7.24
CA GLY A 76 -5.82 -3.49 -5.85
C GLY A 76 -5.58 -2.00 -5.59
N TYR A 77 -4.49 -1.44 -6.12
CA TYR A 77 -4.24 0.00 -6.03
C TYR A 77 -5.27 0.82 -6.80
N TRP A 78 -5.65 0.37 -8.00
CA TRP A 78 -6.70 1.04 -8.78
C TRP A 78 -8.04 1.06 -8.03
N LEU A 79 -8.45 -0.08 -7.46
CA LEU A 79 -9.65 -0.17 -6.62
C LEU A 79 -9.56 0.76 -5.40
N PHE A 80 -8.40 0.83 -4.76
CA PHE A 80 -8.19 1.68 -3.59
C PHE A 80 -8.35 3.16 -3.93
N ILE A 81 -7.69 3.62 -5.01
CA ILE A 81 -7.78 5.00 -5.50
C ILE A 81 -9.23 5.36 -5.87
N LYS A 82 -9.92 4.47 -6.60
CA LYS A 82 -11.33 4.67 -6.97
C LYS A 82 -12.23 4.75 -5.73
N SER A 83 -12.03 3.86 -4.77
CA SER A 83 -12.83 3.82 -3.54
C SER A 83 -12.57 5.05 -2.66
N LEU A 84 -11.36 5.60 -2.66
CA LEU A 84 -11.04 6.87 -2.00
C LEU A 84 -11.77 8.06 -2.64
N ASP A 85 -11.93 8.08 -3.96
CA ASP A 85 -12.67 9.14 -4.65
C ASP A 85 -14.16 9.14 -4.23
N ILE A 86 -14.77 7.95 -4.12
CA ILE A 86 -16.15 7.81 -3.62
C ILE A 86 -16.22 8.18 -2.14
N PHE A 87 -15.29 7.69 -1.33
CA PHE A 87 -15.21 7.95 0.12
C PHE A 87 -15.09 9.45 0.41
N LYS A 88 -14.28 10.17 -0.38
CA LYS A 88 -14.15 11.62 -0.32
C LYS A 88 -15.50 12.35 -0.51
N GLY A 89 -16.38 11.82 -1.37
CA GLY A 89 -17.72 12.39 -1.60
C GLY A 89 -18.71 12.12 -0.46
N GLN A 90 -18.44 11.13 0.39
CA GLN A 90 -19.31 10.72 1.50
C GLN A 90 -18.94 11.38 2.84
N VAL A 91 -17.68 11.80 3.02
CA VAL A 91 -17.25 12.51 4.23
C VAL A 91 -17.68 13.98 4.23
N ASN A 92 -17.58 14.63 5.39
CA ASN A 92 -17.81 16.07 5.51
C ASN A 92 -16.80 16.87 4.64
N PRO A 93 -17.20 18.00 4.03
CA PRO A 93 -16.29 18.85 3.27
C PRO A 93 -15.01 19.26 3.99
N ALA A 94 -15.01 19.34 5.34
CA ALA A 94 -13.83 19.63 6.13
C ALA A 94 -12.77 18.50 6.07
N ASP A 95 -13.20 17.23 5.94
CA ASP A 95 -12.31 16.05 5.88
C ASP A 95 -11.93 15.67 4.44
N ALA A 96 -12.76 16.02 3.46
CA ALA A 96 -12.58 15.64 2.05
C ALA A 96 -11.19 16.00 1.47
N PRO A 97 -10.56 17.15 1.77
CA PRO A 97 -9.21 17.44 1.33
C PRO A 97 -8.17 16.44 1.85
N ARG A 98 -8.33 15.96 3.09
CA ARG A 98 -7.40 15.00 3.70
C ARG A 98 -7.54 13.61 3.09
N ILE A 99 -8.77 13.18 2.77
CA ILE A 99 -8.99 11.96 1.98
C ILE A 99 -8.35 12.09 0.59
N GLY A 100 -8.49 13.26 -0.04
CA GLY A 100 -7.80 13.59 -1.30
C GLY A 100 -6.27 13.50 -1.18
N SER A 101 -5.69 13.95 -0.07
CA SER A 101 -4.25 13.81 0.19
C SER A 101 -3.80 12.36 0.26
N ILE A 102 -4.59 11.45 0.88
CA ILE A 102 -4.28 10.01 0.90
C ILE A 102 -4.20 9.47 -0.52
N ARG A 103 -5.19 9.79 -1.36
CA ARG A 103 -5.21 9.39 -2.77
C ARG A 103 -4.00 9.90 -3.54
N THR A 104 -3.72 11.20 -3.44
CA THR A 104 -2.57 11.82 -4.12
C THR A 104 -1.27 11.19 -3.65
N ALA A 105 -1.12 10.95 -2.34
CA ALA A 105 0.05 10.28 -1.80
C ALA A 105 0.22 8.86 -2.34
N THR A 106 -0.85 8.06 -2.42
CA THR A 106 -0.79 6.71 -3.02
C THR A 106 -0.32 6.78 -4.47
N ILE A 107 -0.86 7.70 -5.28
CA ILE A 107 -0.42 7.88 -6.67
C ILE A 107 1.04 8.29 -6.73
N LEU A 108 1.45 9.26 -5.92
CA LEU A 108 2.85 9.71 -5.86
C LEU A 108 3.80 8.59 -5.43
N SER A 109 3.37 7.69 -4.53
CA SER A 109 4.18 6.56 -4.12
C SER A 109 4.34 5.52 -5.23
N ILE A 110 3.26 5.23 -5.97
CA ILE A 110 3.33 4.32 -7.14
C ILE A 110 4.23 4.92 -8.22
N VAL A 111 4.03 6.19 -8.58
CA VAL A 111 4.87 6.89 -9.56
C VAL A 111 6.31 6.96 -9.07
N GLY A 112 6.52 7.26 -7.79
CA GLY A 112 7.83 7.31 -7.16
C GLY A 112 8.57 5.97 -7.23
N ALA A 113 7.87 4.87 -6.97
CA ALA A 113 8.43 3.51 -7.11
C ALA A 113 8.84 3.21 -8.56
N ILE A 114 7.99 3.54 -9.55
CA ILE A 114 8.30 3.33 -10.98
C ILE A 114 9.51 4.18 -11.42
N VAL A 115 9.53 5.47 -11.04
CA VAL A 115 10.63 6.38 -11.37
C VAL A 115 11.94 5.93 -10.70
N ALA A 116 11.86 5.37 -9.49
CA ALA A 116 13.03 4.87 -8.77
C ALA A 116 13.73 3.70 -9.48
N CYS A 117 13.01 2.94 -10.31
CA CYS A 117 13.59 1.87 -11.11
C CYS A 117 14.45 2.36 -12.29
N ILE A 118 14.44 3.66 -12.60
CA ILE A 118 15.25 4.24 -13.68
C ILE A 118 16.62 4.65 -13.09
N PRO A 119 17.75 4.08 -13.55
CA PRO A 119 19.08 4.26 -12.94
C PRO A 119 19.52 5.72 -12.72
N LEU A 120 19.05 6.66 -13.54
CA LEU A 120 19.39 8.10 -13.44
C LEU A 120 18.33 8.94 -12.72
N LEU A 121 17.13 8.39 -12.46
CA LEU A 121 16.01 9.10 -11.83
C LEU A 121 15.65 8.55 -10.44
N GLY A 122 16.44 7.61 -9.92
CA GLY A 122 16.32 7.05 -8.57
C GLY A 122 16.04 8.09 -7.49
N PHE A 123 16.81 9.18 -7.49
CA PHE A 123 16.67 10.29 -6.54
C PHE A 123 15.31 11.01 -6.64
N VAL A 124 14.80 11.21 -7.87
CA VAL A 124 13.47 11.81 -8.09
C VAL A 124 12.38 10.91 -7.52
N GLY A 125 12.49 9.59 -7.74
CA GLY A 125 11.59 8.60 -7.14
C GLY A 125 11.60 8.64 -5.62
N GLY A 126 12.78 8.79 -5.01
CA GLY A 126 12.95 8.98 -3.57
C GLY A 126 12.24 10.24 -3.04
N ILE A 127 12.36 11.38 -3.73
CA ILE A 127 11.67 12.62 -3.35
C ILE A 127 10.15 12.45 -3.43
N LEU A 128 9.62 11.86 -4.51
CA LEU A 128 8.18 11.64 -4.66
C LEU A 128 7.61 10.76 -3.55
N ASN A 129 8.34 9.70 -3.18
CA ASN A 129 7.98 8.85 -2.06
C ASN A 129 8.00 9.60 -0.72
N LEU A 130 9.00 10.45 -0.48
CA LEU A 130 9.05 11.28 0.73
C LEU A 130 7.85 12.23 0.83
N ILE A 131 7.49 12.90 -0.28
CA ILE A 131 6.32 13.79 -0.35
C ILE A 131 5.03 13.00 -0.07
N ALA A 132 4.86 11.84 -0.71
CA ALA A 132 3.72 10.97 -0.48
C ALA A 132 3.58 10.61 1.01
N TRP A 133 4.70 10.24 1.64
CA TRP A 133 4.75 9.87 3.04
C TRP A 133 4.34 11.02 3.98
N ILE A 134 4.84 12.23 3.72
CA ILE A 134 4.47 13.44 4.48
C ILE A 134 2.97 13.74 4.34
N LEU A 135 2.42 13.62 3.12
CA LEU A 135 0.99 13.80 2.87
C LEU A 135 0.14 12.79 3.64
N LEU A 136 0.54 11.52 3.69
CA LEU A 136 -0.15 10.48 4.48
C LEU A 136 -0.11 10.79 5.97
N LEU A 137 1.06 11.18 6.49
CA LEU A 137 1.23 11.51 7.90
C LEU A 137 0.32 12.67 8.31
N ILE A 138 0.31 13.75 7.52
CA ILE A 138 -0.56 14.90 7.75
C ILE A 138 -2.03 14.49 7.65
N ALA A 139 -2.41 13.74 6.61
CA ALA A 139 -3.80 13.31 6.42
C ALA A 139 -4.31 12.49 7.60
N TYR A 140 -3.61 11.41 7.98
CA TYR A 140 -4.03 10.56 9.10
C TYR A 140 -3.98 11.28 10.45
N SER A 141 -3.00 12.17 10.66
CA SER A 141 -2.92 12.99 11.89
C SER A 141 -4.11 13.94 12.05
N ASN A 142 -4.62 14.49 10.95
CA ASN A 142 -5.81 15.33 10.99
C ASN A 142 -7.08 14.48 11.14
N LEU A 143 -7.23 13.43 10.33
CA LEU A 143 -8.44 12.61 10.29
C LEU A 143 -8.67 11.85 11.61
N LYS A 144 -7.62 11.40 12.31
CA LYS A 144 -7.78 10.76 13.63
C LYS A 144 -8.40 11.69 14.69
N ASN A 145 -8.24 13.00 14.50
CA ASN A 145 -8.74 14.05 15.38
C ASN A 145 -9.98 14.77 14.81
N SER A 146 -10.55 14.26 13.71
CA SER A 146 -11.70 14.89 13.06
C SER A 146 -12.92 14.92 13.99
N MET A 147 -13.67 16.02 13.97
CA MET A 147 -14.93 16.12 14.73
C MET A 147 -16.13 15.59 13.93
N THR A 148 -15.94 15.35 12.63
CA THR A 148 -17.00 15.01 11.67
C THR A 148 -16.95 13.56 11.21
N LEU A 149 -15.80 12.89 11.34
CA LEU A 149 -15.72 11.45 11.12
C LEU A 149 -16.36 10.64 12.26
N PRO A 150 -17.04 9.53 11.94
CA PRO A 150 -17.57 8.61 12.94
C PRO A 150 -16.42 7.97 13.74
N GLU A 151 -16.69 7.61 14.99
CA GLU A 151 -15.66 7.18 15.95
C GLU A 151 -14.86 5.97 15.42
N GLY A 152 -15.54 4.98 14.83
CA GLY A 152 -14.89 3.83 14.22
C GLY A 152 -13.89 4.20 13.12
N ALA A 153 -14.23 5.17 12.27
CA ALA A 153 -13.35 5.64 11.20
C ALA A 153 -12.15 6.40 11.79
N ARG A 154 -12.36 7.26 12.80
CA ARG A 154 -11.25 7.95 13.47
C ARG A 154 -10.28 7.00 14.14
N ARG A 155 -10.80 5.97 14.81
CA ARG A 155 -9.97 4.91 15.42
C ARG A 155 -9.15 4.20 14.36
N GLY A 156 -9.75 3.94 13.19
CA GLY A 156 -9.03 3.43 12.02
C GLY A 156 -7.89 4.36 11.56
N MET A 157 -8.18 5.65 11.41
CA MET A 157 -7.20 6.66 11.01
C MET A 157 -6.08 6.83 12.06
N SER A 158 -6.40 6.68 13.35
CA SER A 158 -5.41 6.67 14.44
C SER A 158 -4.45 5.50 14.31
N LYS A 159 -4.95 4.30 14.01
CA LYS A 159 -4.11 3.13 13.74
C LYS A 159 -3.21 3.35 12.52
N LEU A 160 -3.76 3.90 11.43
CA LEU A 160 -2.97 4.21 10.23
C LEU A 160 -1.87 5.22 10.53
N PHE A 161 -2.16 6.24 11.35
CA PHE A 161 -1.14 7.16 11.84
C PHE A 161 -0.08 6.44 12.69
N THR A 162 -0.47 5.58 13.63
CA THR A 162 0.47 4.78 14.42
C THR A 162 1.37 3.91 13.55
N ALA A 163 0.82 3.26 12.51
CA ALA A 163 1.62 2.49 11.56
C ALA A 163 2.66 3.38 10.85
N MET A 164 2.30 4.62 10.50
CA MET A 164 3.29 5.55 9.92
C MET A 164 4.41 5.89 10.90
N ILE A 165 4.09 6.14 12.17
CA ILE A 165 5.09 6.42 13.20
C ILE A 165 6.00 5.20 13.43
N LEU A 166 5.44 3.98 13.45
CA LEU A 166 6.25 2.76 13.52
C LEU A 166 7.20 2.62 12.33
N GLY A 167 6.78 3.02 11.13
CA GLY A 167 7.66 3.08 9.96
C GLY A 167 8.85 4.03 10.17
N ILE A 168 8.64 5.19 10.81
CA ILE A 168 9.73 6.14 11.12
C ILE A 168 10.71 5.50 12.10
N ILE A 169 10.16 4.93 13.18
CA ILE A 169 10.98 4.29 14.21
C ILE A 169 11.75 3.11 13.61
N GLY A 170 11.09 2.30 12.78
CA GLY A 170 11.71 1.20 12.05
C GLY A 170 12.89 1.66 11.20
N TRP A 171 12.68 2.68 10.37
CA TRP A 171 13.74 3.25 9.53
C TRP A 171 14.91 3.80 10.34
N VAL A 172 14.66 4.53 11.43
CA VAL A 172 15.73 5.09 12.28
C VAL A 172 16.50 3.99 13.01
N VAL A 173 15.80 2.99 13.57
CA VAL A 173 16.42 1.88 14.29
C VAL A 173 17.15 0.94 13.33
N GLY A 174 16.66 0.80 12.09
CA GLY A 174 17.29 0.04 11.01
C GLY A 174 18.74 0.46 10.72
N LEU A 175 19.08 1.73 10.98
CA LEU A 175 20.43 2.26 10.82
C LEU A 175 21.43 1.73 11.85
N ILE A 176 20.98 1.08 12.93
CA ILE A 176 21.85 0.52 13.97
C ILE A 176 22.51 -0.77 13.43
N PRO A 177 23.86 -0.85 13.39
CA PRO A 177 24.55 -2.06 12.96
C PRO A 177 24.17 -3.29 13.80
N LEU A 178 24.19 -4.48 13.18
CA LEU A 178 23.96 -5.80 13.79
C LEU A 178 22.52 -6.10 14.27
N VAL A 179 21.83 -5.13 14.90
CA VAL A 179 20.50 -5.34 15.50
C VAL A 179 19.38 -4.57 14.79
N GLY A 180 19.70 -3.49 14.08
CA GLY A 180 18.72 -2.58 13.48
C GLY A 180 17.79 -3.28 12.50
N GLY A 181 18.34 -4.02 11.54
CA GLY A 181 17.53 -4.70 10.50
C GLY A 181 16.53 -5.73 11.06
N VAL A 182 16.89 -6.43 12.15
CA VAL A 182 15.96 -7.38 12.80
C VAL A 182 14.80 -6.63 13.44
N ILE A 183 15.07 -5.52 14.14
CA ILE A 183 14.04 -4.71 14.79
C ILE A 183 13.16 -4.02 13.74
N GLU A 184 13.75 -3.45 12.69
CA GLU A 184 13.03 -2.84 11.57
C GLU A 184 12.04 -3.85 10.95
N THR A 185 12.50 -5.07 10.65
CA THR A 185 11.65 -6.14 10.10
C THR A 185 10.47 -6.45 11.03
N ILE A 186 10.71 -6.56 12.34
CA ILE A 186 9.64 -6.81 13.33
C ILE A 186 8.63 -5.65 13.33
N LEU A 187 9.11 -4.41 13.32
CA LEU A 187 8.26 -3.22 13.30
C LEU A 187 7.44 -3.11 12.02
N GLU A 188 8.00 -3.46 10.86
CA GLU A 188 7.28 -3.52 9.59
C GLU A 188 6.15 -4.55 9.62
N ILE A 189 6.40 -5.74 10.18
CA ILE A 189 5.36 -6.78 10.35
C ILE A 189 4.24 -6.26 11.26
N VAL A 190 4.58 -5.62 12.38
CA VAL A 190 3.58 -5.02 13.29
C VAL A 190 2.81 -3.91 12.58
N ALA A 191 3.50 -3.02 11.87
CA ALA A 191 2.89 -1.94 11.10
C ALA A 191 1.93 -2.46 10.03
N PHE A 192 2.30 -3.54 9.33
CA PHE A 192 1.43 -4.22 8.36
C PHE A 192 0.09 -4.64 8.97
N PHE A 193 0.11 -5.32 10.12
CA PHE A 193 -1.14 -5.71 10.80
C PHE A 193 -1.94 -4.50 11.30
N ILE A 194 -1.26 -3.44 11.76
CA ILE A 194 -1.93 -2.20 12.17
C ILE A 194 -2.59 -1.51 10.97
N VAL A 195 -1.98 -1.51 9.79
CA VAL A 195 -2.59 -0.96 8.55
C VAL A 195 -3.88 -1.71 8.22
N LEU A 196 -3.84 -3.06 8.20
CA LEU A 196 -5.03 -3.87 7.97
C LEU A 196 -6.11 -3.62 9.03
N SER A 197 -5.71 -3.52 10.30
CA SER A 197 -6.60 -3.23 11.41
C SER A 197 -7.21 -1.82 11.34
N GLY A 198 -6.45 -0.84 10.83
CA GLY A 198 -6.89 0.53 10.60
C GLY A 198 -8.01 0.59 9.57
N TRP A 199 -7.77 0.03 8.38
CA TRP A 199 -8.77 -0.03 7.32
C TRP A 199 -9.98 -0.90 7.67
N LYS A 200 -9.79 -1.98 8.44
CA LYS A 200 -10.91 -2.77 8.99
C LYS A 200 -11.81 -1.92 9.89
N CYS A 201 -11.24 -1.12 10.80
CA CYS A 201 -12.03 -0.20 11.63
C CYS A 201 -12.80 0.82 10.79
N VAL A 202 -12.21 1.32 9.70
CA VAL A 202 -12.93 2.19 8.75
C VAL A 202 -14.09 1.44 8.11
N SER A 203 -13.93 0.19 7.68
CA SER A 203 -15.03 -0.62 7.11
C SER A 203 -16.16 -0.93 8.09
N GLU A 204 -15.84 -1.10 9.36
CA GLU A 204 -16.81 -1.44 10.40
C GLU A 204 -17.49 -0.21 11.00
N SER A 205 -16.99 1.00 10.72
CA SER A 205 -17.49 2.26 11.26
C SER A 205 -18.95 2.57 10.90
N GLU A 206 -19.65 3.28 11.78
CA GLU A 206 -20.98 3.81 11.45
C GLU A 206 -20.91 4.82 10.32
N GLU A 207 -22.05 5.09 9.70
CA GLU A 207 -22.16 6.17 8.71
C GLU A 207 -21.98 7.54 9.39
N PRO A 208 -21.26 8.49 8.79
CA PRO A 208 -21.14 9.84 9.33
C PRO A 208 -22.51 10.48 9.52
N ALA A 209 -22.64 11.26 10.60
CA ALA A 209 -23.81 12.09 10.82
C ALA A 209 -24.06 12.97 9.58
N ALA A 210 -25.33 13.18 9.24
CA ALA A 210 -25.74 13.90 8.03
C ALA A 210 -24.96 15.21 7.85
N LYS A 211 -24.59 15.51 6.60
CA LYS A 211 -23.85 16.72 6.22
C LYS A 211 -24.60 17.97 6.73
N ALA A 212 -24.14 18.52 7.85
CA ALA A 212 -24.58 19.82 8.36
C ALA A 212 -23.97 20.95 7.53
#